data_AF-A0A2D7Z838-F1
#
_entry.id   AF-A0A2D7Z838-F1
#
_cell.length_a   1.000
_cell.length_b   1.000
_cell.length_c   1.000
_cell.angle_alpha   90.00
_cell.angle_beta   90.00
_cell.angle_gamma   90.00
#
_symmetry.space_group_name_H-M   'P 1'
#
loop_
_entity.id
_entity.type
_entity.pdbx_description
1 polymer ?
#
loop_
_entity_poly.entity_id
_entity_poly.type
_entity_poly.pdbx_seq_one_letter_code
_entity_poly.pdbx_strand_id
1 'polypeptide(L)'
;MVHLSGTRLARAGLLVLMVLLLPVSMAWPGGIAGEVDYNGEVSEVTMAGCLCHAEASSDDVTILLDGVPYAYTPGETYSLTLQIVGGPERGAGG
;
A
#
# COMPACT_ATOMS: atom_id res chain seq x y z
N MET A 1 4.02 49.24 10.31
CA MET A 1 4.62 48.32 11.30
C MET A 1 3.48 47.71 12.11
N VAL A 2 2.99 46.52 11.73
CA VAL A 2 1.81 45.91 12.38
C VAL A 2 2.26 45.30 13.69
N HIS A 3 1.84 45.86 14.81
CA HIS A 3 2.15 45.34 16.13
C HIS A 3 1.25 44.14 16.42
N LEU A 4 1.71 42.92 16.09
CA LEU A 4 1.01 41.70 16.46
C LEU A 4 1.23 41.45 17.97
N SER A 5 0.15 41.44 18.75
CA SER A 5 0.21 41.04 20.16
C SER A 5 0.66 39.58 20.27
N GLY A 6 1.39 39.22 21.33
CA GLY A 6 1.89 37.85 21.53
C GLY A 6 0.78 36.78 21.47
N THR A 7 -0.45 37.14 21.83
CA THR A 7 -1.65 36.30 21.71
C THR A 7 -2.08 36.03 20.26
N ARG A 8 -1.87 36.96 19.34
CA ARG A 8 -2.13 36.77 17.90
C ARG A 8 -1.08 35.89 17.24
N LEU A 9 0.19 36.03 17.65
CA LEU A 9 1.28 35.15 17.21
C LEU A 9 1.09 33.71 17.73
N ALA A 10 0.70 33.56 18.99
CA ALA A 10 0.43 32.24 19.58
C ALA A 10 -0.75 31.52 18.88
N ARG A 11 -1.84 32.24 18.57
CA ARG A 11 -2.99 31.68 17.84
C ARG A 11 -2.65 31.32 16.40
N ALA A 12 -1.89 32.17 15.71
CA ALA A 12 -1.41 31.86 14.37
C ALA A 12 -0.49 30.63 14.38
N GLY A 13 0.42 30.54 15.36
CA GLY A 13 1.28 29.37 15.53
C GLY A 13 0.51 28.08 15.80
N LEU A 14 -0.52 28.12 16.65
CA LEU A 14 -1.37 26.96 16.92
C LEU A 14 -2.16 26.50 15.69
N LEU A 15 -2.69 27.45 14.90
CA LEU A 15 -3.38 27.14 13.65
C LEU A 15 -2.44 26.53 12.62
N VAL A 16 -1.24 27.09 12.46
CA VAL A 16 -0.21 26.54 11.58
C VAL A 16 0.19 25.13 12.01
N LEU A 17 0.39 24.91 13.31
CA LEU A 17 0.70 23.58 13.85
C LEU A 17 -0.42 22.57 13.58
N MET A 18 -1.68 22.95 13.79
CA MET A 18 -2.84 22.11 13.46
C MET A 18 -2.88 21.76 11.97
N VAL A 19 -2.65 22.72 11.08
CA VAL A 19 -2.63 22.48 9.63
C VAL A 19 -1.47 21.56 9.23
N LEU A 20 -0.30 21.73 9.82
CA LEU A 20 0.87 20.87 9.57
C LEU A 20 0.72 19.45 10.13
N LEU A 21 -0.15 19.25 11.13
CA LEU A 21 -0.45 17.95 11.72
C LEU A 21 -1.65 17.23 11.06
N LEU A 22 -2.38 17.88 10.16
CA LEU A 22 -3.40 17.19 9.34
C LEU A 22 -2.81 16.05 8.49
N PRO A 23 -1.70 16.21 7.74
CA PRO A 23 -1.21 15.17 6.84
C PRO A 23 -0.62 13.93 7.51
N VAL A 24 -0.30 13.96 8.82
CA VAL A 24 0.24 12.78 9.51
C VAL A 24 -0.81 11.72 9.81
N SER A 25 -2.11 12.04 9.84
CA SER A 25 -3.18 11.03 10.00
C SER A 25 -3.54 10.30 8.70
N MET A 26 -3.20 10.89 7.54
CA MET A 26 -3.41 10.31 6.20
C MET A 26 -2.14 9.68 5.61
N ALA A 27 -1.06 9.61 6.41
CA ALA A 27 0.17 8.91 6.07
C ALA A 27 0.25 7.55 6.78
N TRP A 28 -0.87 6.98 7.23
CA TRP A 28 -0.88 5.65 7.83
C TRP A 28 -0.70 4.61 6.72
N PRO A 29 0.41 3.85 6.69
CA PRO A 29 0.55 2.80 5.70
C PRO A 29 -0.38 1.65 6.12
N GLY A 30 -1.49 1.44 5.41
CA GLY A 30 -2.36 0.27 5.57
C GLY A 30 -1.66 -1.07 5.24
N GLY A 31 -0.34 -1.07 5.04
CA GLY A 31 0.41 -2.22 4.57
C GLY A 31 -0.01 -2.65 3.16
N ILE A 32 0.46 -3.83 2.74
CA ILE A 32 0.10 -4.39 1.42
C ILE A 32 -1.41 -4.62 1.29
N ALA A 33 -2.10 -4.73 2.42
CA ALA A 33 -3.45 -5.21 2.55
C ALA A 33 -4.53 -4.14 2.58
N GLY A 34 -4.14 -2.86 2.65
CA GLY A 34 -5.09 -1.76 2.77
C GLY A 34 -5.73 -1.68 4.16
N GLU A 35 -6.91 -1.07 4.24
CA GLU A 35 -7.64 -0.92 5.49
C GLU A 35 -8.11 -2.30 5.99
N VAL A 36 -7.72 -2.64 7.21
CA VAL A 36 -8.17 -3.86 7.89
C VAL A 36 -9.44 -3.48 8.65
N ASP A 37 -10.53 -4.22 8.44
CA ASP A 37 -11.77 -3.92 9.17
C ASP A 37 -11.61 -4.18 10.69
N TYR A 38 -12.60 -3.77 11.48
CA TYR A 38 -12.56 -3.94 12.95
C TYR A 38 -12.52 -5.41 13.41
N ASN A 39 -12.86 -6.34 12.53
CA ASN A 39 -12.81 -7.79 12.75
C ASN A 39 -11.48 -8.42 12.30
N GLY A 40 -10.55 -7.64 11.74
CA GLY A 40 -9.28 -8.15 11.23
C GLY A 40 -9.39 -8.73 9.82
N GLU A 41 -10.50 -8.55 9.11
CA GLU A 41 -10.68 -9.05 7.75
C GLU A 41 -10.06 -8.09 6.72
N VAL A 42 -9.29 -8.67 5.80
CA VAL A 42 -8.68 -7.99 4.66
C VAL A 42 -9.42 -8.44 3.40
N SER A 43 -10.32 -7.59 2.91
CA SER A 43 -11.26 -7.95 1.84
C SER A 43 -10.67 -7.90 0.44
N GLU A 44 -9.65 -7.07 0.21
CA GLU A 44 -9.24 -6.71 -1.15
C GLU A 44 -7.98 -7.47 -1.59
N VAL A 45 -6.90 -7.47 -0.78
CA VAL A 45 -5.67 -8.19 -1.13
C VAL A 45 -5.80 -9.68 -1.30
N THR A 46 -6.55 -10.33 -0.42
CA THR A 46 -6.54 -11.79 -0.31
C THR A 46 -7.21 -12.47 -1.50
N MET A 47 -8.03 -11.71 -2.23
CA MET A 47 -8.78 -12.17 -3.40
C MET A 47 -8.26 -11.53 -4.69
N ALA A 48 -7.88 -10.25 -4.64
CA ALA A 48 -7.65 -9.40 -5.81
C ALA A 48 -6.21 -8.85 -5.92
N GLY A 49 -5.27 -9.22 -5.04
CA GLY A 49 -3.86 -8.84 -5.15
C GLY A 49 -3.47 -7.51 -4.46
N CYS A 50 -2.18 -7.17 -4.47
CA CYS A 50 -1.61 -6.10 -3.63
C CYS A 50 -1.90 -4.67 -4.12
N LEU A 51 -2.17 -3.76 -3.19
CA LEU A 51 -2.46 -2.33 -3.44
C LEU A 51 -1.22 -1.44 -3.69
N CYS A 52 -0.07 -2.02 -4.05
CA CYS A 52 1.21 -1.30 -4.03
C CYS A 52 1.34 -0.15 -5.05
N HIS A 53 0.51 -0.11 -6.09
CA HIS A 53 0.58 0.90 -7.17
C HIS A 53 -0.79 1.35 -7.72
N ALA A 54 -1.89 0.97 -7.08
CA ALA A 54 -3.24 1.28 -7.56
C ALA A 54 -4.19 1.56 -6.39
N GLU A 55 -5.21 2.36 -6.65
CA GLU A 55 -6.26 2.72 -5.68
C GLU A 55 -7.17 1.55 -5.31
N ALA A 56 -7.19 0.51 -6.15
CA ALA A 56 -7.90 -0.74 -5.92
C ALA A 56 -7.03 -1.92 -6.35
N SER A 57 -7.19 -3.06 -5.69
CA SER A 57 -6.56 -4.32 -6.05
C SER A 57 -7.19 -4.84 -7.35
N SER A 58 -6.42 -5.54 -8.19
CA SER A 58 -6.91 -6.11 -9.44
C SER A 58 -6.48 -7.57 -9.57
N ASP A 59 -7.50 -8.42 -9.71
CA ASP A 59 -7.41 -9.86 -9.99
C ASP A 59 -6.99 -10.12 -11.45
N ASP A 60 -6.77 -9.06 -12.26
CA ASP A 60 -6.39 -9.16 -13.67
C ASP A 60 -5.00 -9.79 -13.84
N VAL A 61 -4.21 -9.88 -12.77
CA VAL A 61 -2.92 -10.59 -12.76
C VAL A 61 -3.06 -11.87 -11.95
N THR A 62 -2.99 -13.00 -12.63
CA THR A 62 -2.90 -14.31 -11.99
C THR A 62 -1.49 -14.88 -12.11
N ILE A 63 -0.93 -15.35 -10.99
CA ILE A 63 0.37 -16.04 -10.95
C ILE A 63 0.14 -17.54 -10.79
N LEU A 64 0.63 -18.32 -11.75
CA LEU A 64 0.73 -19.78 -11.65
C LEU A 64 2.20 -20.16 -11.48
N LEU A 65 2.48 -20.90 -10.42
CA LEU A 65 3.80 -21.46 -10.17
C LEU A 65 3.70 -22.99 -10.20
N ASP A 66 4.36 -23.59 -11.18
CA ASP A 66 4.40 -25.04 -11.37
C ASP A 66 5.78 -25.61 -10.99
N GLY A 67 5.80 -26.89 -10.63
CA GLY A 67 6.99 -27.60 -10.16
C GLY A 67 7.32 -27.40 -8.68
N VAL A 68 6.41 -26.80 -7.89
CA VAL A 68 6.63 -26.52 -6.47
C VAL A 68 6.60 -27.83 -5.67
N PRO A 69 7.70 -28.24 -5.00
CA PRO A 69 7.71 -29.47 -4.22
C PRO A 69 6.95 -29.30 -2.92
N TYR A 70 6.47 -30.42 -2.35
CA TYR A 70 5.83 -30.43 -1.03
C TYR A 70 6.79 -29.96 0.09
N ALA A 71 8.09 -30.23 -0.04
CA ALA A 71 9.12 -29.81 0.89
C ALA A 71 10.46 -29.58 0.18
N TYR A 72 11.28 -28.66 0.71
CA TYR A 72 12.60 -28.32 0.17
C TYR A 72 13.72 -29.01 0.96
N THR A 73 14.67 -29.58 0.22
CA THR A 73 15.91 -30.15 0.77
C THR A 73 17.08 -29.19 0.54
N PRO A 74 17.92 -28.90 1.55
CA PRO A 74 19.10 -28.05 1.39
C PRO A 74 20.08 -28.59 0.33
N GLY A 75 20.59 -27.70 -0.51
CA GLY A 75 21.56 -28.03 -1.56
C GLY A 75 20.95 -28.52 -2.88
N GLU A 76 19.64 -28.76 -2.91
CA GLU A 76 18.94 -29.22 -4.11
C GLU A 76 18.49 -28.05 -4.99
N THR A 77 18.54 -28.23 -6.31
CA THR A 77 18.05 -27.24 -7.29
C THR A 77 16.73 -27.69 -7.87
N TYR A 78 15.72 -26.82 -7.83
CA TYR A 78 14.39 -27.10 -8.35
C TYR A 78 14.13 -26.27 -9.60
N SER A 79 13.65 -26.90 -10.67
CA SER A 79 13.15 -26.19 -11.84
C SER A 79 11.69 -25.85 -11.63
N LEU A 80 11.41 -24.56 -11.48
CA LEU A 80 10.06 -24.03 -11.35
C LEU A 80 9.68 -23.32 -12.64
N THR A 81 8.40 -23.41 -13.01
CA THR A 81 7.85 -22.65 -14.12
C THR A 81 6.93 -21.57 -13.56
N LEU A 82 7.28 -20.31 -13.82
CA LEU A 82 6.45 -19.17 -13.48
C LEU A 82 5.65 -18.74 -14.72
N GLN A 83 4.33 -18.71 -14.59
CA GLN A 83 3.44 -18.12 -15.59
C GLN A 83 2.67 -16.97 -14.96
N ILE A 84 2.61 -15.87 -15.71
CA ILE A 84 1.82 -14.69 -15.36
C ILE A 84 0.77 -14.55 -16.45
N VAL A 85 -0.50 -14.54 -16.05
CA VAL A 85 -1.65 -14.36 -16.94
C VAL A 85 -2.29 -13.01 -16.65
N GLY A 86 -2.47 -12.21 -17.70
CA GLY A 86 -3.07 -10.87 -17.63
C GLY A 86 -2.11 -9.77 -17.20
N GLY A 87 -2.63 -8.74 -16.54
CA GLY A 87 -1.91 -7.49 -16.23
C GLY A 87 -2.03 -6.39 -17.29
N PRO A 88 -1.52 -5.18 -16.98
CA PRO A 88 -1.68 -4.02 -17.85
C PRO A 88 -0.96 -4.23 -19.18
N GLU A 89 -1.54 -3.66 -20.24
CA GLU A 89 -0.93 -3.73 -21.56
C GLU A 89 0.47 -3.11 -21.55
N ARG A 90 1.39 -3.74 -22.28
CA ARG A 90 2.78 -3.31 -22.34
C ARG A 90 2.85 -1.88 -22.89
N GLY A 91 3.17 -0.92 -22.02
CA GLY A 91 3.26 0.51 -22.35
C GLY A 91 2.18 1.40 -21.73
N ALA A 92 1.30 0.87 -20.88
CA ALA A 92 0.29 1.65 -20.16
C ALA A 92 0.81 2.37 -18.90
N GLY A 93 2.08 2.12 -18.51
CA GLY A 93 2.74 2.91 -17.47
C GLY A 93 3.18 4.26 -18.04
N GLY A 94 2.57 5.35 -17.57
CA GLY A 94 2.94 6.72 -17.92
C GLY A 94 4.35 7.13 -17.49
#